data_AF-A0A1I3LPZ0-F1
#
_entry.id   AF-A0A1I3LPZ0-F1
#
_cell.length_a   1.000
_cell.length_b   1.000
_cell.length_c   1.000
_cell.angle_alpha   90.00
_cell.angle_beta   90.00
_cell.angle_gamma   90.00
#
_symmetry.space_group_name_H-M   'P 1'
#
loop_
_entity.id
_entity.type
_entity.pdbx_description
1 polymer ?
#
loop_
_entity_poly.entity_id
_entity_poly.type
_entity_poly.pdbx_seq_one_letter_code
_entity_poly.pdbx_strand_id
1 'polypeptide(L)'
;MRQMAFAPRVHSHGYAAETTRAAKDEFFPRYAAYMNRFLAMRGRGGVDRQDFERMAGPETALAVGSPQQIFEKMLHQRELFGHDRHIVQLDIGGMPFARVAKAIELLAADVAPAVRRAAAAK
;
A
#
# COMPACT_ATOMS: atom_id res chain seq x y z
N MET A 1 -32.74 -2.86 16.84
CA MET A 1 -32.04 -2.24 15.69
C MET A 1 -30.55 -2.27 15.97
N ARG A 2 -29.74 -3.01 15.19
CA ARG A 2 -28.27 -2.89 15.26
C ARG A 2 -27.92 -1.53 14.64
N GLN A 3 -27.36 -0.60 15.42
CA GLN A 3 -26.67 0.55 14.82
C GLN A 3 -25.61 -0.01 13.86
N MET A 4 -25.70 0.34 12.57
CA MET A 4 -24.60 0.13 11.65
C MET A 4 -23.50 1.11 12.08
N ALA A 5 -22.53 0.62 12.85
CA ALA A 5 -21.33 1.38 13.15
C ALA A 5 -20.63 1.71 11.83
N PHE A 6 -20.38 3.00 11.59
CA PHE A 6 -19.65 3.45 10.41
C PHE A 6 -18.16 3.10 10.59
N ALA A 7 -17.67 2.11 9.86
CA ALA A 7 -16.25 1.79 9.85
C ALA A 7 -15.50 2.80 8.95
N PRO A 8 -14.37 3.36 9.41
CA PRO A 8 -13.55 4.24 8.58
C PRO A 8 -12.96 3.45 7.40
N ARG A 9 -12.60 4.16 6.34
CA ARG A 9 -11.95 3.60 5.15
C ARG A 9 -10.51 4.07 5.09
N VAL A 10 -9.59 3.15 4.79
CA VAL A 10 -8.18 3.49 4.55
C VAL A 10 -7.93 3.53 3.05
N HIS A 11 -7.26 4.60 2.60
CA HIS A 11 -6.83 4.77 1.22
C HIS A 11 -5.31 4.89 1.20
N SER A 12 -4.64 4.12 0.35
CA SER A 12 -3.19 4.15 0.22
C SER A 12 -2.74 4.08 -1.24
N HIS A 13 -1.61 4.69 -1.55
CA HIS A 13 -0.80 4.20 -2.67
C HIS A 13 -0.17 2.86 -2.28
N GLY A 14 0.07 1.98 -3.24
CA GLY A 14 0.72 0.71 -2.96
C GLY A 14 1.30 0.03 -4.18
N TYR A 15 2.08 -1.02 -3.93
CA TYR A 15 2.66 -1.88 -4.95
C TYR A 15 3.11 -3.21 -4.32
N ALA A 16 2.69 -4.33 -4.89
CA ALA A 16 3.04 -5.67 -4.44
C ALA A 16 3.99 -6.33 -5.45
N ALA A 17 5.06 -6.95 -4.94
CA ALA A 17 5.91 -7.85 -5.70
C ALA A 17 6.26 -9.07 -4.83
N GLU A 18 6.92 -10.08 -5.41
CA GLU A 18 7.21 -11.34 -4.71
C GLU A 18 8.03 -11.14 -3.42
N THR A 19 8.91 -10.13 -3.41
CA THR A 19 9.70 -9.77 -2.23
C THR A 19 9.58 -8.28 -1.95
N THR A 20 9.73 -7.91 -0.67
CA THR A 20 9.77 -6.50 -0.25
C THR A 20 10.82 -5.70 -0.98
N ARG A 21 12.01 -6.28 -1.17
CA ARG A 21 13.10 -5.63 -1.89
C ARG A 21 12.71 -5.33 -3.33
N ALA A 22 12.19 -6.33 -4.05
CA ALA A 22 11.72 -6.14 -5.42
C ALA A 22 10.62 -5.09 -5.50
N ALA A 23 9.63 -5.13 -4.59
CA ALA A 23 8.55 -4.15 -4.55
C ALA A 23 9.08 -2.71 -4.40
N LYS A 24 10.02 -2.51 -3.48
CA LYS A 24 10.63 -1.21 -3.23
C LYS A 24 11.49 -0.72 -4.39
N ASP A 25 12.34 -1.59 -4.94
CA ASP A 25 13.26 -1.25 -6.04
C ASP A 25 12.51 -0.95 -7.35
N GLU A 26 11.45 -1.69 -7.64
CA GLU A 26 10.63 -1.49 -8.85
C GLU A 26 9.75 -0.23 -8.75
N PHE A 27 9.21 0.05 -7.56
CA PHE A 27 8.25 1.14 -7.38
C PHE A 27 8.92 2.49 -7.14
N PHE A 28 10.05 2.52 -6.42
CA PHE A 28 10.71 3.76 -6.00
C PHE A 28 10.96 4.75 -7.15
N PRO A 29 11.55 4.37 -8.30
CA PRO A 29 11.87 5.34 -9.35
C PRO A 29 10.63 6.06 -9.89
N ARG A 30 9.50 5.34 -10.03
CA ARG A 30 8.24 5.89 -10.53
C ARG A 30 7.54 6.73 -9.46
N TYR A 31 7.53 6.25 -8.23
CA TYR A 31 6.94 6.94 -7.11
C TYR A 31 7.66 8.26 -6.80
N ALA A 32 8.99 8.24 -6.76
CA ALA A 32 9.81 9.44 -6.55
C ALA A 32 9.61 10.46 -7.68
N ALA A 33 9.60 10.02 -8.94
CA ALA A 33 9.33 10.93 -10.07
C ALA A 33 7.95 11.59 -9.96
N TYR A 34 6.91 10.82 -9.61
CA TYR A 34 5.56 11.33 -9.37
C TYR A 34 5.52 12.33 -8.21
N MET A 35 6.08 11.95 -7.05
CA MET A 35 6.09 12.77 -5.85
C MET A 35 6.91 14.04 -6.03
N ASN A 36 8.06 13.97 -6.69
CA ASN A 36 8.92 15.14 -6.93
C ASN A 36 8.21 16.16 -7.82
N ARG A 37 7.52 15.70 -8.88
CA ARG A 37 6.68 16.58 -9.69
C ARG A 37 5.56 17.21 -8.86
N PHE A 38 4.88 16.40 -8.04
CA PHE A 38 3.77 16.86 -7.21
C PHE A 38 4.19 17.87 -6.13
N LEU A 39 5.31 17.61 -5.46
CA LEU A 39 5.85 18.45 -4.37
C LEU A 39 6.51 19.73 -4.92
N ALA A 40 7.17 19.67 -6.08
CA ALA A 40 7.71 20.86 -6.73
C ALA A 40 6.62 21.90 -7.05
N MET A 41 5.44 21.45 -7.51
CA MET A 41 4.27 22.34 -7.70
C MET A 41 3.78 23.01 -6.40
N ARG A 42 4.19 22.49 -5.24
CA ARG A 42 3.85 23.01 -3.91
C ARG A 42 5.01 23.73 -3.22
N GLY A 43 6.11 23.98 -3.95
CA GLY A 43 7.32 24.61 -3.40
C GLY A 43 8.02 23.77 -2.32
N ARG A 44 7.82 22.44 -2.32
CA ARG A 44 8.44 21.51 -1.35
C ARG A 44 9.55 20.69 -2.00
N GLY A 45 10.51 20.26 -1.17
CA GLY A 45 11.58 19.34 -1.56
C GLY A 45 11.04 17.98 -2.04
N GLY A 46 11.86 17.27 -2.81
CA GLY A 46 11.51 15.95 -3.34
C GLY A 46 11.59 14.83 -2.28
N VAL A 47 11.22 13.63 -2.71
CA VAL A 47 11.34 12.36 -1.96
C VAL A 47 12.61 11.65 -2.45
N ASP A 48 13.57 11.48 -1.55
CA ASP A 48 14.75 10.65 -1.82
C ASP A 48 14.50 9.16 -1.47
N ARG A 49 15.52 8.31 -1.67
CA ARG A 49 15.40 6.88 -1.36
C ARG A 49 15.19 6.63 0.14
N GLN A 50 15.82 7.40 1.01
CA GLN A 50 15.71 7.22 2.45
C GLN A 50 14.32 7.64 2.96
N ASP A 51 13.77 8.73 2.42
CA ASP A 51 12.39 9.13 2.64
C ASP A 51 11.43 8.03 2.22
N PHE A 52 11.61 7.49 1.02
CA PHE A 52 10.78 6.40 0.53
C PHE A 52 10.83 5.16 1.42
N GLU A 53 12.02 4.76 1.89
CA GLU A 53 12.16 3.62 2.81
C GLU A 53 11.39 3.83 4.11
N ARG A 54 11.40 5.05 4.66
CA ARG A 54 10.57 5.43 5.82
C ARG A 54 9.08 5.40 5.47
N MET A 55 8.70 5.96 4.32
CA MET A 55 7.32 5.99 3.85
C MET A 55 6.76 4.59 3.59
N ALA A 56 7.58 3.63 3.18
CA ALA A 56 7.23 2.23 2.98
C ALA A 56 7.36 1.37 4.25
N GLY A 57 7.74 1.96 5.39
CA GLY A 57 7.84 1.28 6.69
C GLY A 57 6.48 0.77 7.21
N PRO A 58 6.47 -0.08 8.25
CA PRO A 58 5.23 -0.71 8.75
C PRO A 58 4.20 0.28 9.31
N GLU A 59 4.66 1.37 9.92
CA GLU A 59 3.82 2.35 10.64
C GLU A 59 3.21 3.46 9.75
N THR A 60 3.46 3.42 8.45
CA THR A 60 3.12 4.50 7.51
C THR A 60 2.12 4.01 6.45
N ALA A 61 1.50 4.95 5.72
CA ALA A 61 0.39 4.65 4.84
C ALA A 61 0.77 3.91 3.53
N LEU A 62 2.03 3.97 3.08
CA LEU A 62 2.42 3.44 1.77
C LEU A 62 2.46 1.90 1.77
N ALA A 63 1.54 1.25 1.08
CA ALA A 63 1.42 -0.22 1.07
C ALA A 63 2.33 -0.84 0.01
N VAL A 64 3.65 -0.85 0.25
CA VAL A 64 4.65 -1.38 -0.68
C VAL A 64 5.43 -2.52 -0.02
N GLY A 65 5.43 -3.71 -0.61
CA GLY A 65 6.14 -4.85 -0.04
C GLY A 65 5.80 -6.20 -0.68
N SER A 66 6.24 -7.27 -0.02
CA SER A 66 5.76 -8.63 -0.29
C SER A 66 4.30 -8.79 0.12
N PRO A 67 3.58 -9.84 -0.35
CA PRO A 67 2.23 -10.13 0.13
C PRO A 67 2.14 -10.22 1.66
N GLN A 68 3.12 -10.88 2.29
CA GLN A 68 3.20 -11.01 3.74
C GLN A 68 3.30 -9.64 4.44
N GLN A 69 4.19 -8.77 3.96
CA GLN A 69 4.39 -7.46 4.58
C GLN A 69 3.16 -6.55 4.42
N ILE A 70 2.49 -6.61 3.27
CA ILE A 70 1.25 -5.87 3.04
C ILE A 70 0.14 -6.41 3.95
N PHE A 71 0.02 -7.73 4.08
CA PHE A 71 -0.93 -8.37 5.00
C PHE A 71 -0.74 -7.90 6.45
N GLU A 72 0.50 -7.95 6.96
CA GLU A 72 0.84 -7.48 8.31
C GLU A 72 0.47 -6.01 8.52
N LYS A 73 0.82 -5.15 7.56
CA LYS A 73 0.45 -3.73 7.60
C LYS A 73 -1.07 -3.52 7.63
N MET A 74 -1.83 -4.24 6.79
CA MET A 74 -3.29 -4.12 6.75
C MET A 74 -3.92 -4.56 8.07
N LEU A 75 -3.42 -5.63 8.69
CA LEU A 75 -3.89 -6.06 10.00
C LEU A 75 -3.56 -5.05 11.09
N HIS A 76 -2.33 -4.53 11.12
CA HIS A 76 -1.94 -3.49 12.07
C HIS A 76 -2.84 -2.25 11.94
N GLN A 77 -3.04 -1.75 10.71
CA GLN A 77 -3.93 -0.62 10.44
C GLN A 77 -5.39 -0.93 10.80
N ARG A 78 -5.82 -2.19 10.69
CA ARG A 78 -7.17 -2.60 11.11
C ARG A 78 -7.30 -2.57 12.63
N GLU A 79 -6.28 -2.98 13.35
CA GLU A 79 -6.26 -2.92 14.82
C GLU A 79 -6.26 -1.47 15.32
N LEU A 80 -5.51 -0.58 14.65
CA LEU A 80 -5.46 0.83 14.99
C LEU A 80 -6.75 1.59 14.67
N PHE A 81 -7.35 1.34 13.50
CA PHE A 81 -8.44 2.18 12.97
C PHE A 81 -9.81 1.51 12.95
N GLY A 82 -9.89 0.19 13.14
CA GLY A 82 -11.16 -0.55 13.03
C GLY A 82 -11.76 -0.54 11.62
N HIS A 83 -10.94 -0.32 10.58
CA HIS A 83 -11.41 -0.22 9.21
C HIS A 83 -11.82 -1.58 8.64
N ASP A 84 -12.87 -1.61 7.83
CA ASP A 84 -13.35 -2.80 7.13
C ASP A 84 -13.08 -2.78 5.63
N ARG A 85 -12.64 -1.63 5.11
CA ARG A 85 -12.33 -1.41 3.70
C ARG A 85 -11.01 -0.67 3.53
N HIS A 86 -10.13 -1.27 2.75
CA HIS A 86 -8.86 -0.71 2.31
C HIS A 86 -8.88 -0.57 0.78
N ILE A 87 -8.64 0.63 0.28
CA ILE A 87 -8.54 0.93 -1.15
C ILE A 87 -7.07 1.25 -1.47
N VAL A 88 -6.48 0.50 -2.42
CA VAL A 88 -5.08 0.65 -2.83
C VAL A 88 -5.02 1.15 -4.27
N GLN A 89 -4.26 2.22 -4.51
CA GLN A 89 -3.94 2.73 -5.85
C GLN A 89 -2.55 2.23 -6.29
N LEU A 90 -2.48 1.52 -7.42
CA LEU A 90 -1.31 0.70 -7.82
C LEU A 90 -0.43 1.28 -8.94
N ASP A 91 -0.94 2.22 -9.73
CA ASP A 91 -0.34 2.67 -10.99
C ASP A 91 0.39 4.02 -10.88
N ILE A 92 0.87 4.36 -9.67
CA ILE A 92 1.50 5.65 -9.41
C ILE A 92 2.76 5.85 -10.27
N GLY A 93 2.83 7.00 -10.92
CA GLY A 93 3.99 7.38 -11.73
C GLY A 93 4.12 6.63 -13.06
N GLY A 94 3.04 5.98 -13.53
CA GLY A 94 3.02 5.28 -14.82
C GLY A 94 3.76 3.94 -14.78
N MET A 95 3.42 3.11 -13.79
CA MET A 95 3.95 1.75 -13.70
C MET A 95 3.60 0.92 -14.94
N PRO A 96 4.52 0.10 -15.48
CA PRO A 96 4.22 -0.77 -16.63
C PRO A 96 3.05 -1.70 -16.35
N PHE A 97 2.16 -1.87 -17.33
CA PHE A 97 0.93 -2.67 -17.17
C PHE A 97 1.20 -4.07 -16.62
N ALA A 98 2.19 -4.79 -17.16
CA ALA A 98 2.53 -6.15 -16.71
C ALA A 98 2.86 -6.22 -15.21
N ARG A 99 3.49 -5.16 -14.67
CA ARG A 99 3.82 -5.04 -13.25
C ARG A 99 2.59 -4.76 -12.40
N VAL A 100 1.71 -3.87 -12.88
CA VAL A 100 0.42 -3.59 -12.22
C VAL A 100 -0.46 -4.85 -12.19
N ALA A 101 -0.56 -5.56 -13.31
CA ALA A 101 -1.31 -6.81 -13.41
C ALA A 101 -0.77 -7.86 -12.41
N LYS A 102 0.54 -8.03 -12.35
CA LYS A 102 1.17 -8.94 -11.37
C LYS A 102 0.91 -8.52 -9.92
N ALA A 103 0.97 -7.23 -9.61
CA ALA A 103 0.64 -6.72 -8.27
C ALA A 103 -0.83 -6.99 -7.91
N ILE A 104 -1.76 -6.85 -8.85
CA ILE A 104 -3.17 -7.20 -8.67
C ILE A 104 -3.33 -8.70 -8.36
N GLU A 105 -2.65 -9.57 -9.12
CA GLU A 105 -2.68 -11.02 -8.87
C GLU A 105 -2.23 -11.36 -7.45
N LEU A 106 -1.09 -10.83 -7.00
CA LEU A 106 -0.57 -11.05 -5.65
C LEU A 106 -1.54 -10.54 -4.56
N LEU A 107 -2.12 -9.36 -4.76
CA LEU A 107 -3.10 -8.81 -3.82
C LEU A 107 -4.38 -9.65 -3.76
N ALA A 108 -4.85 -10.15 -4.92
CA ALA A 108 -6.08 -10.91 -5.02
C ALA A 108 -5.94 -12.36 -4.54
N ALA A 109 -4.81 -13.00 -4.84
CA ALA A 109 -4.54 -14.40 -4.52
C ALA A 109 -4.04 -14.59 -3.08
N ASP A 110 -3.15 -13.72 -2.61
CA ASP A 110 -2.44 -13.94 -1.34
C ASP A 110 -2.96 -13.02 -0.23
N VAL A 111 -2.99 -11.71 -0.49
CA VAL A 111 -3.26 -10.71 0.56
C VAL A 111 -4.73 -10.66 0.96
N ALA A 112 -5.64 -10.45 0.01
CA ALA A 112 -7.05 -10.26 0.31
C ALA A 112 -7.68 -11.49 1.01
N PRO A 113 -7.42 -12.74 0.59
CA PRO A 113 -7.92 -13.91 1.30
C PRO A 113 -7.33 -14.03 2.71
N ALA A 114 -6.04 -13.75 2.90
CA ALA A 114 -5.40 -13.80 4.22
C ALA A 114 -6.01 -12.78 5.18
N VAL A 115 -6.17 -11.52 4.75
CA VAL A 115 -6.81 -10.47 5.56
C VAL A 115 -8.24 -10.84 5.93
N ARG A 116 -9.03 -11.36 4.98
CA ARG A 116 -10.42 -11.78 5.24
C ARG A 116 -10.50 -12.92 6.27
N ARG A 117 -9.63 -13.92 6.17
CA ARG A 117 -9.56 -15.02 7.15
C ARG A 117 -9.22 -14.50 8.55
N ALA A 118 -8.20 -13.65 8.66
CA ALA A 118 -7.79 -13.06 9.93
C ALA A 118 -8.87 -12.15 10.53
N ALA A 119 -9.61 -11.41 9.71
CA ALA A 119 -10.70 -10.54 10.15
C ALA A 119 -11.96 -11.30 10.59
N ALA A 120 -12.19 -12.53 10.09
CA ALA A 120 -13.33 -13.37 10.46
C ALA A 120 -13.07 -14.23 11.72
N ALA A 121 -11.80 -14.38 12.12
CA ALA A 121 -11.41 -15.14 13.32
C ALA A 121 -11.51 -14.33 14.62
N LYS A 122 -11.90 -13.05 14.55
CA LYS A 122 -12.16 -12.14 15.68
C LYS A 122 -13.65 -11.81 15.71
#